data_AF-A0A101EKL9-F1
#
_entry.id   AF-A0A101EKL9-F1
#
_cell.length_a   1.000
_cell.length_b   1.000
_cell.length_c   1.000
_cell.angle_alpha   90.00
_cell.angle_beta   90.00
_cell.angle_gamma   90.00
#
_symmetry.space_group_name_H-M   'P 1'
#
loop_
_entity.id
_entity.type
_entity.pdbx_description
1 polymer ?
#
loop_
_entity_poly.entity_id
_entity_poly.type
_entity_poly.pdbx_seq_one_letter_code
_entity_poly.pdbx_strand_id
1 'polypeptide(L)'
;MDENKILLHYYLFTIPQITVFAGAILGILLILHVDVRKALGIFATFYGVLLIIIAALVRNQFSKLPLYRITLLFFTIFALLGILLLIM
;
A
#
# COMPACT_ATOMS: atom_id res chain seq x y z
N MET A 1 21.69 16.42 2.13
CA MET A 1 21.67 15.62 0.87
C MET A 1 21.63 14.12 1.18
N ASP A 2 22.22 13.68 2.30
CA ASP A 2 22.22 12.27 2.73
C ASP A 2 20.87 11.75 3.26
N GLU A 3 20.06 12.58 3.93
CA GLU A 3 18.73 12.17 4.43
C GLU A 3 17.79 11.70 3.32
N ASN A 4 17.79 12.37 2.16
CA ASN A 4 16.98 11.96 1.01
C ASN A 4 17.43 10.61 0.44
N LYS A 5 18.74 10.32 0.46
CA LYS A 5 19.26 9.00 0.06
C LYS A 5 18.82 7.92 1.04
N ILE A 6 18.90 8.18 2.35
CA ILE A 6 18.46 7.25 3.39
C ILE A 6 16.97 6.93 3.21
N LEU A 7 16.12 7.95 3.11
CA LEU A 7 14.68 7.78 2.90
C LEU A 7 14.35 7.04 1.59
N LEU A 8 15.10 7.30 0.51
CA LEU A 8 14.95 6.57 -0.75
C LEU A 8 15.30 5.09 -0.60
N HIS A 9 16.39 4.75 0.09
CA HIS A 9 16.77 3.36 0.35
C HIS A 9 15.70 2.68 1.22
N TYR A 10 15.23 3.34 2.29
CA TYR A 10 14.11 2.84 3.08
C TYR A 10 12.88 2.56 2.20
N TYR A 11 12.54 3.48 1.29
CA TYR A 11 11.43 3.29 0.36
C TYR A 11 11.62 2.06 -0.54
N LEU A 12 12.81 1.91 -1.13
CA LEU A 12 13.16 0.83 -2.05
C LEU A 12 13.18 -0.55 -1.37
N PHE A 13 13.58 -0.63 -0.10
CA PHE A 13 13.58 -1.89 0.64
C PHE A 13 12.23 -2.22 1.27
N THR A 14 11.47 -1.22 1.71
CA THR A 14 10.21 -1.43 2.45
C THR A 14 9.07 -1.82 1.53
N ILE A 15 8.94 -1.20 0.34
CA ILE A 15 7.83 -1.49 -0.57
C ILE A 15 7.78 -2.98 -0.96
N PRO A 16 8.86 -3.61 -1.47
CA PRO A 16 8.82 -5.03 -1.83
C PRO A 16 8.46 -5.93 -0.66
N GLN A 17 8.97 -5.64 0.55
CA GLN A 17 8.65 -6.42 1.75
C GLN A 17 7.17 -6.34 2.10
N ILE A 18 6.58 -5.15 2.05
CA ILE A 18 5.16 -4.95 2.30
C ILE A 18 4.31 -5.60 1.21
N THR A 19 4.73 -5.54 -0.05
CA THR A 19 4.03 -6.22 -1.17
C THR A 19 4.01 -7.72 -0.99
N VAL A 20 5.16 -8.33 -0.65
CA VAL A 20 5.26 -9.77 -0.38
C VAL A 20 4.38 -10.15 0.80
N PHE A 21 4.40 -9.35 1.88
CA PHE A 21 3.59 -9.60 3.06
C PHE A 21 2.08 -9.53 2.77
N ALA A 22 1.62 -8.49 2.08
CA ALA A 22 0.23 -8.38 1.68
C ALA A 22 -0.19 -9.53 0.75
N GLY A 23 0.69 -9.91 -0.19
CA GLY A 23 0.47 -11.06 -1.07
C GLY A 23 0.37 -12.38 -0.30
N ALA A 24 1.19 -12.58 0.74
CA ALA A 24 1.12 -13.74 1.60
C ALA A 24 -0.21 -13.80 2.37
N ILE A 25 -0.68 -12.67 2.91
CA ILE A 25 -2.00 -12.58 3.56
C ILE A 25 -3.10 -12.96 2.57
N LEU A 26 -3.08 -12.42 1.35
CA LEU A 26 -4.04 -12.78 0.31
C LEU A 26 -4.00 -14.28 0.01
N GLY A 27 -2.81 -14.86 -0.17
CA GLY A 27 -2.63 -16.30 -0.40
C GLY A 27 -3.22 -17.15 0.72
N ILE A 28 -2.97 -16.77 1.98
CA ILE A 28 -3.54 -17.45 3.15
C ILE A 28 -5.07 -17.37 3.14
N LEU A 29 -5.65 -16.19 2.88
CA LEU A 29 -7.10 -16.01 2.83
C LEU A 29 -7.74 -16.93 1.76
N LEU A 30 -7.10 -17.04 0.59
CA LEU A 30 -7.56 -17.91 -0.49
C LEU A 30 -7.43 -19.40 -0.14
N ILE A 31 -6.33 -19.82 0.52
CA ILE A 31 -6.15 -21.20 1.01
C ILE A 31 -7.23 -21.56 2.05
N LEU A 32 -7.62 -20.60 2.90
CA LEU A 32 -8.69 -20.75 3.87
C LEU A 32 -10.10 -20.69 3.24
N HIS A 33 -10.20 -20.66 1.91
CA HIS A 33 -11.46 -20.60 1.17
C HIS A 33 -12.34 -19.39 1.57
N VAL A 34 -11.70 -18.29 1.99
CA VAL A 34 -12.41 -17.01 2.17
C VAL A 34 -12.94 -16.58 0.81
N ASP A 35 -14.18 -16.09 0.78
CA ASP A 35 -14.79 -15.54 -0.42
C ASP A 35 -13.83 -14.58 -1.13
N VAL A 36 -13.64 -14.80 -2.44
CA VAL A 36 -12.61 -14.10 -3.23
C VAL A 36 -12.79 -12.60 -3.16
N ARG A 37 -14.03 -12.10 -3.16
CA ARG A 37 -14.31 -10.68 -3.05
C ARG A 37 -13.83 -10.13 -1.71
N LYS A 38 -14.16 -10.81 -0.61
CA LYS A 38 -13.70 -10.43 0.74
C LYS A 38 -12.19 -10.50 0.85
N ALA A 39 -11.55 -11.54 0.32
CA ALA A 39 -10.10 -11.69 0.33
C ALA A 39 -9.41 -10.55 -0.42
N LEU A 40 -9.90 -10.20 -1.61
CA LEU A 40 -9.40 -9.06 -2.40
C LEU A 40 -9.67 -7.72 -1.71
N GLY A 41 -10.82 -7.57 -1.05
CA GLY A 41 -11.14 -6.38 -0.24
C GLY A 41 -10.17 -6.20 0.92
N ILE A 42 -9.94 -7.25 1.72
CA ILE A 42 -8.97 -7.24 2.83
C ILE A 42 -7.58 -6.90 2.29
N PHE A 43 -7.15 -7.57 1.22
CA PHE A 43 -5.86 -7.32 0.58
C PHE A 43 -5.71 -5.87 0.12
N ALA A 44 -6.67 -5.36 -0.65
CA ALA A 44 -6.57 -4.01 -1.22
C ALA A 44 -6.61 -2.92 -0.14
N THR A 45 -7.46 -3.07 0.87
CA THR A 45 -7.48 -2.14 2.02
C THR A 45 -6.18 -2.21 2.81
N PHE A 46 -5.76 -3.41 3.21
CA PHE A 46 -4.57 -3.60 4.03
C PHE A 46 -3.30 -3.10 3.33
N TYR A 47 -3.09 -3.54 2.09
CA TYR A 47 -1.93 -3.13 1.29
C TYR A 47 -1.96 -1.64 0.96
N GLY A 48 -3.13 -1.12 0.56
CA GLY A 48 -3.32 0.31 0.27
C GLY A 48 -3.01 1.19 1.48
N VAL A 49 -3.46 0.82 2.67
CA VAL A 49 -3.15 1.55 3.91
C VAL A 49 -1.64 1.55 4.19
N LEU A 50 -0.96 0.41 4.05
CA LEU A 50 0.49 0.36 4.25
C LEU A 50 1.24 1.26 3.25
N LEU A 51 0.82 1.28 1.98
CA LEU A 51 1.38 2.18 0.97
C LEU A 51 1.15 3.66 1.30
N ILE A 52 -0.02 4.02 1.84
CA ILE A 52 -0.31 5.38 2.31
C ILE A 52 0.60 5.75 3.48
N ILE A 53 0.82 4.84 4.43
CA ILE A 53 1.74 5.07 5.56
C ILE A 53 3.16 5.33 5.06
N ILE A 54 3.65 4.51 4.12
CA ILE A 54 4.96 4.70 3.50
C ILE A 54 5.03 6.06 2.78
N ALA A 55 4.02 6.42 2.00
CA ALA A 55 3.96 7.72 1.33
C ALA A 55 3.95 8.87 2.36
N ALA A 56 3.22 8.73 3.46
CA ALA A 56 3.18 9.73 4.52
C ALA A 56 4.56 9.92 5.19
N LEU A 57 5.35 8.85 5.35
CA LEU A 57 6.69 8.91 5.94
C LEU A 57 7.64 9.78 5.11
N VAL A 58 7.52 9.73 3.78
CA VAL A 58 8.39 10.49 2.86
C VAL A 58 7.78 11.82 2.41
N ARG A 59 6.65 12.21 2.99
CA ARG A 59 5.87 13.40 2.62
C ARG A 59 6.70 14.68 2.66
N ASN A 60 7.47 14.89 3.73
CA ASN A 60 8.19 16.16 3.93
C ASN A 60 9.24 16.42 2.83
N GLN A 61 9.72 15.36 2.20
CA GLN A 61 10.81 15.36 1.24
C GLN A 61 10.29 15.42 -0.21
N PHE A 62 9.16 14.75 -0.49
CA PHE A 62 8.64 14.62 -1.85
C PHE A 62 7.27 15.28 -2.09
N SER A 63 6.66 15.94 -1.10
CA SER A 63 5.32 16.58 -1.23
C SER A 63 5.19 17.62 -2.36
N LYS A 64 6.30 18.25 -2.76
CA LYS A 64 6.33 19.22 -3.87
C LYS A 64 6.35 18.55 -5.24
N LEU A 65 6.69 17.25 -5.33
CA LEU A 65 6.71 16.53 -6.60
C LEU A 65 5.29 16.14 -7.02
N PRO A 66 4.91 16.36 -8.29
CA PRO A 66 3.60 15.97 -8.79
C PRO A 66 3.43 14.44 -8.78
N LEU A 67 4.51 13.70 -9.04
CA LEU A 67 4.48 12.23 -9.02
C LEU A 67 4.07 11.69 -7.64
N TYR A 68 4.60 12.25 -6.55
CA TYR A 68 4.21 11.89 -5.19
C TYR A 68 2.70 12.03 -4.95
N ARG A 69 2.11 13.13 -5.44
CA ARG A 69 0.67 13.40 -5.28
C ARG A 69 -0.19 12.39 -6.04
N ILE A 70 0.20 12.06 -7.27
CA ILE A 70 -0.48 11.07 -8.10
C ILE A 70 -0.40 9.69 -7.43
N THR A 71 0.80 9.31 -6.96
CA THR A 71 1.01 8.03 -6.27
C THR A 71 0.19 7.92 -5.00
N LEU A 72 0.19 8.97 -4.15
CA LEU A 72 -0.63 9.00 -2.93
C LEU A 72 -2.13 8.90 -3.23
N LEU A 73 -2.59 9.60 -4.27
CA LEU A 73 -3.98 9.55 -4.71
C LEU A 73 -4.35 8.13 -5.17
N PHE A 74 -3.49 7.50 -5.97
CA PHE A 74 -3.69 6.11 -6.40
C PHE A 74 -3.77 5.15 -5.21
N PHE A 75 -2.87 5.26 -4.23
CA PHE A 75 -2.91 4.44 -3.02
C PHE A 75 -4.19 4.64 -2.22
N THR A 76 -4.66 5.88 -2.12
CA THR A 76 -5.90 6.22 -1.44
C THR A 76 -7.12 5.61 -2.14
N ILE A 77 -7.21 5.75 -3.47
CA ILE A 77 -8.27 5.13 -4.26
C ILE A 77 -8.24 3.61 -4.12
N PHE A 78 -7.05 3.01 -4.19
CA PHE A 78 -6.89 1.57 -4.06
C PHE A 78 -7.35 1.05 -2.68
N ALA A 79 -7.02 1.75 -1.59
CA ALA A 79 -7.49 1.41 -0.25
C ALA A 79 -9.03 1.54 -0.13
N LEU A 80 -9.60 2.59 -0.71
CA LEU A 80 -11.04 2.83 -0.74
C LEU A 80 -11.79 1.78 -1.56
N LEU A 81 -11.24 1.34 -2.70
CA LEU A 81 -11.78 0.24 -3.48
C LEU A 81 -11.81 -1.06 -2.67
N GLY A 82 -10.77 -1.31 -1.86
CA GLY A 82 -10.78 -2.44 -0.93
C GLY A 82 -11.91 -2.35 0.09
N ILE A 83 -12.14 -1.16 0.67
CA ILE A 83 -13.24 -0.94 1.63
C ILE A 83 -14.59 -1.17 0.96
N LEU A 84 -14.76 -0.67 -0.28
CA LEU A 84 -15.97 -0.87 -1.06
C LEU A 84 -16.24 -2.36 -1.33
N LEU A 85 -15.20 -3.14 -1.67
CA LEU A 85 -15.33 -4.60 -1.85
C LEU A 85 -15.74 -5.34 -0.57
N LEU A 86 -15.46 -4.80 0.61
CA LEU A 86 -15.83 -5.40 1.89
C LEU A 86 -17.27 -5.11 2.30
N ILE A 87 -17.79 -3.94 1.90
CA ILE A 87 -19.14 -3.49 2.28
C ILE A 87 -20.21 -4.05 1.34
N MET A 88 -19.90 -4.15 0.05
CA MET A 88 -20.82 -4.66 -0.96
C MET A 88 -20.95 -6.19 -0.92
#